data_AF-A0A220UPL6-F1
#
_entry.id   AF-A0A220UPL6-F1
#
_cell.length_a   1.000
_cell.length_b   1.000
_cell.length_c   1.000
_cell.angle_alpha   90.00
_cell.angle_beta   90.00
_cell.angle_gamma   90.00
#
_symmetry.space_group_name_H-M   'P 1'
#
loop_
_entity.id
_entity.type
_entity.pdbx_description
1 polymer ?
#
loop_
_entity_poly.entity_id
_entity_poly.type
_entity_poly.pdbx_seq_one_letter_code
_entity_poly.pdbx_strand_id
1 'polypeptide(L)'
;MINFNMPIPSNYYGAEKIIIFFYFFVNLVTLIVMNQTGFYVGDPIGNYFDVAFSVQFFFCLSLLFYFLFFLYAYKLIIKGNKVSSRMYRYLELMFFVGTLVGWIGFLLFDYGKAEHQSSLSFGFIFRILPYDVFFGLYLACFKKLNFRSVFLLLFYIVLKLSMGWSGFFVPLFWILFIRLFNAKNRTIPFTVFVTFSVMFLFLLAPYIYAIKFYVRYGVDYDFNYLIVLSKLVSRLSVLPNAIYVYENHEQFLLLASNYFSEGFFFIESLFAILPRSLLGLGSENLETLYIYLVTGEFNPGVIFYLGFLGKLSLFYYWGPFSFLCFLVYSIWLLVFIFIILSIIASNYSRPISFYVVIQFLISGSMEELAYTLYGLIFLLFITMVKVGGRADRC
;
A
#
# COMPACT_ATOMS: atom_id res chain seq x y z
N MET A 1 31.54 4.18 5.38
CA MET A 1 30.24 4.20 6.11
C MET A 1 29.37 5.30 5.51
N ILE A 2 28.21 4.96 4.92
CA ILE A 2 27.31 5.95 4.32
C ILE A 2 26.39 6.52 5.41
N ASN A 3 26.45 7.84 5.62
CA ASN A 3 25.63 8.56 6.60
C ASN A 3 24.34 9.06 5.94
N PHE A 4 23.18 8.69 6.46
CA PHE A 4 21.87 9.07 5.91
C PHE A 4 21.16 10.15 6.75
N ASN A 5 21.88 10.78 7.68
CA ASN A 5 21.34 11.83 8.54
C ASN A 5 21.18 13.14 7.75
N MET A 6 20.24 13.14 6.81
CA MET A 6 19.98 14.24 5.89
C MET A 6 18.58 14.78 6.19
N PRO A 7 18.45 15.89 6.94
CA PRO A 7 17.15 16.48 7.19
C PRO A 7 16.53 16.93 5.87
N ILE A 8 15.28 16.51 5.64
CA ILE A 8 14.48 16.98 4.51
C ILE A 8 14.09 18.45 4.79
N PRO A 9 14.42 19.41 3.92
CA PRO A 9 13.95 20.79 4.07
C PRO A 9 12.42 20.82 4.01
N SER A 10 11.77 21.54 4.93
CA SER A 10 10.30 21.62 5.03
C SER A 10 9.61 22.07 3.73
N ASN A 11 10.32 22.80 2.87
CA ASN A 11 9.77 23.43 1.67
C ASN A 11 10.23 22.76 0.35
N TYR A 12 10.99 21.66 0.40
CA TYR A 12 11.53 21.02 -0.81
C TYR A 12 10.73 19.77 -1.17
N TYR A 13 9.99 19.79 -2.30
CA TYR A 13 9.08 18.74 -2.78
C TYR A 13 9.49 18.12 -4.11
N GLY A 14 10.80 17.99 -4.36
CA GLY A 14 11.29 17.51 -5.63
C GLY A 14 10.90 16.06 -5.92
N ALA A 15 11.08 15.18 -4.94
CA ALA A 15 10.83 13.75 -5.11
C ALA A 15 9.33 13.48 -5.36
N GLU A 16 8.45 13.98 -4.50
CA GLU A 16 7.01 13.75 -4.54
C GLU A 16 6.40 14.23 -5.85
N LYS A 17 6.88 15.36 -6.40
CA LYS A 17 6.47 15.85 -7.73
C LYS A 17 6.82 14.83 -8.82
N ILE A 18 8.02 14.26 -8.78
CA ILE A 18 8.44 13.22 -9.73
C ILE A 18 7.58 11.97 -9.58
N ILE A 19 7.26 11.56 -8.35
CA ILE A 19 6.40 10.40 -8.10
C ILE A 19 4.99 10.64 -8.65
N ILE A 20 4.39 11.80 -8.35
CA ILE A 20 3.07 12.16 -8.89
C ILE A 20 3.11 12.21 -10.42
N PHE A 21 4.14 12.82 -11.01
CA PHE A 21 4.31 12.84 -12.45
C PHE A 21 4.45 11.43 -13.04
N PHE A 22 5.19 10.53 -12.38
CA PHE A 22 5.30 9.13 -12.77
C PHE A 22 3.93 8.44 -12.77
N TYR A 23 3.14 8.57 -11.71
CA TYR A 23 1.79 8.00 -11.67
C TYR A 23 0.87 8.62 -12.72
N PHE A 24 0.94 9.94 -12.91
CA PHE A 24 0.20 10.60 -13.99
C PHE A 24 0.58 10.04 -15.37
N PHE A 25 1.88 9.91 -15.63
CA PHE A 25 2.39 9.37 -16.89
C PHE A 25 1.95 7.92 -17.11
N VAL A 26 2.04 7.07 -16.08
CA VAL A 26 1.56 5.68 -16.14
C VAL A 26 0.07 5.61 -16.48
N ASN A 27 -0.76 6.42 -15.82
CA ASN A 27 -2.19 6.50 -16.11
C ASN A 27 -2.46 7.02 -17.53
N LEU A 28 -1.71 8.04 -17.99
CA LEU A 28 -1.83 8.58 -19.36
C LEU A 28 -1.44 7.54 -20.43
N VAL A 29 -0.33 6.82 -20.24
CA VAL A 29 0.07 5.76 -21.18
C VAL A 29 -0.98 4.66 -21.22
N THR A 30 -1.49 4.26 -20.05
CA THR A 30 -2.54 3.23 -19.95
C THR A 30 -3.81 3.67 -20.68
N LEU A 31 -4.23 4.93 -20.51
CA LEU A 31 -5.33 5.54 -21.24
C LEU A 31 -5.14 5.48 -22.76
N ILE A 32 -3.95 5.88 -23.26
CA ILE A 32 -3.65 5.88 -24.69
C ILE A 32 -3.71 4.46 -25.25
N VAL A 33 -3.10 3.49 -24.55
CA VAL A 33 -3.07 2.08 -24.99
C VAL A 33 -4.47 1.49 -25.01
N MET A 34 -5.29 1.71 -23.98
CA MET A 34 -6.69 1.25 -23.96
C MET A 34 -7.46 1.84 -25.15
N ASN A 35 -7.42 3.17 -25.35
CA ASN A 35 -8.11 3.82 -26.48
C ASN A 35 -7.65 3.35 -27.86
N GLN A 36 -6.37 3.01 -28.03
CA GLN A 36 -5.83 2.52 -29.31
C GLN A 36 -6.18 1.06 -29.58
N THR A 37 -6.23 0.22 -28.54
CA THR A 37 -6.41 -1.22 -28.69
C THR A 37 -7.86 -1.67 -28.58
N GLY A 38 -8.72 -0.90 -27.90
CA GLY A 38 -10.09 -1.31 -27.58
C GLY A 38 -10.19 -2.36 -26.48
N PHE A 39 -9.06 -2.70 -25.83
CA PHE A 39 -8.99 -3.67 -24.76
C PHE A 39 -8.55 -3.05 -23.44
N TYR A 40 -9.01 -3.63 -22.34
CA TYR A 40 -8.45 -3.36 -21.03
C TYR A 40 -6.97 -3.76 -20.94
N VAL A 41 -6.19 -3.02 -20.14
CA VAL A 41 -4.80 -3.34 -19.78
C VAL A 41 -4.79 -3.89 -18.35
N GLY A 42 -3.87 -4.80 -18.02
CA GLY A 42 -3.65 -5.22 -16.64
C GLY A 42 -4.34 -6.50 -16.21
N ASP A 43 -4.99 -6.45 -15.03
CA ASP A 43 -5.70 -7.61 -14.48
C ASP A 43 -6.90 -8.02 -15.38
N PRO A 44 -7.75 -7.09 -15.89
CA PRO A 44 -8.86 -7.44 -16.78
C PRO A 44 -8.46 -7.55 -18.27
N ILE A 45 -7.18 -7.79 -18.57
CA ILE A 45 -6.66 -7.85 -19.96
C ILE A 45 -7.44 -8.87 -20.81
N GLY A 46 -7.74 -8.48 -22.05
CA GLY A 46 -8.50 -9.31 -23.00
C GLY A 46 -10.01 -9.04 -23.01
N ASN A 47 -10.54 -8.30 -22.05
CA ASN A 47 -11.91 -7.79 -22.10
C ASN A 47 -11.98 -6.52 -22.96
N TYR A 48 -13.08 -6.37 -23.71
CA TYR A 48 -13.42 -5.14 -24.41
C TYR A 48 -14.00 -4.12 -23.43
N PHE A 49 -13.78 -2.82 -23.67
CA PHE A 49 -14.45 -1.74 -22.95
C PHE A 49 -15.38 -0.99 -23.90
N ASP A 50 -16.54 -0.59 -23.39
CA ASP A 50 -17.66 -0.13 -24.23
C ASP A 50 -17.67 1.39 -24.42
N VAL A 51 -17.04 2.19 -23.55
CA VAL A 51 -17.27 3.65 -23.56
C VAL A 51 -16.00 4.49 -23.41
N ALA A 52 -15.63 5.26 -24.44
CA ALA A 52 -14.52 6.22 -24.37
C ALA A 52 -14.73 7.36 -23.33
N PHE A 53 -15.99 7.68 -22.99
CA PHE A 53 -16.34 8.72 -22.02
C PHE A 53 -16.10 8.31 -20.54
N SER A 54 -16.39 7.07 -20.16
CA SER A 54 -16.12 6.54 -18.81
C SER A 54 -14.62 6.65 -18.51
N VAL A 55 -13.81 6.25 -19.48
CA VAL A 55 -12.34 6.30 -19.45
C VAL A 55 -11.82 7.73 -19.23
N GLN A 56 -12.34 8.71 -19.97
CA GLN A 56 -11.96 10.13 -19.82
C GLN A 56 -12.42 10.73 -18.48
N PHE A 57 -13.60 10.35 -18.00
CA PHE A 57 -14.12 10.79 -16.70
C PHE A 57 -13.24 10.31 -15.55
N PHE A 58 -12.90 9.02 -15.51
CA PHE A 58 -11.99 8.48 -14.48
C PHE A 58 -10.57 9.03 -14.59
N PHE A 59 -10.10 9.33 -15.80
CA PHE A 59 -8.84 10.04 -16.00
C PHE A 59 -8.86 11.43 -15.37
N CYS A 60 -9.88 12.24 -15.67
CA CYS A 60 -10.06 13.57 -15.08
C CYS A 60 -10.22 13.51 -13.55
N LEU A 61 -10.92 12.51 -13.02
CA LEU A 61 -11.11 12.32 -11.59
C LEU A 61 -9.80 11.92 -10.89
N SER A 62 -9.01 11.02 -11.50
CA SER A 62 -7.68 10.65 -10.99
C SER A 62 -6.74 11.87 -10.97
N LEU A 63 -6.78 12.70 -12.02
CA LEU A 63 -6.05 13.96 -12.12
C LEU A 63 -6.44 14.95 -11.02
N LEU A 64 -7.74 15.16 -10.81
CA LEU A 64 -8.25 16.00 -9.75
C LEU A 64 -7.79 15.50 -8.38
N PHE A 65 -7.82 14.18 -8.15
CA PHE A 65 -7.41 13.61 -6.88
C PHE A 65 -5.90 13.76 -6.64
N TYR A 66 -5.06 13.47 -7.64
CA TYR A 66 -3.61 13.72 -7.55
C TYR A 66 -3.30 15.20 -7.31
N PHE A 67 -4.05 16.11 -7.94
CA PHE A 67 -3.90 17.56 -7.78
C PHE A 67 -4.35 18.05 -6.39
N LEU A 68 -5.54 17.64 -5.92
CA LEU A 68 -6.03 17.96 -4.57
C LEU A 68 -5.10 17.42 -3.49
N PHE A 69 -4.58 16.21 -3.69
CA PHE A 69 -3.59 15.62 -2.80
C PHE A 69 -2.28 16.42 -2.80
N PHE A 70 -1.78 16.85 -3.97
CA PHE A 70 -0.61 17.72 -4.05
C PHE A 70 -0.78 19.01 -3.25
N LEU A 71 -1.96 19.65 -3.34
CA LEU A 71 -2.29 20.86 -2.58
C LEU A 71 -2.40 20.59 -1.07
N TYR A 72 -2.95 19.44 -0.67
CA TYR A 72 -3.15 19.05 0.72
C TYR A 72 -1.85 18.61 1.41
N ALA A 73 -1.03 17.80 0.74
CA ALA A 73 0.29 17.38 1.19
C ALA A 73 1.25 18.58 1.36
N TYR A 74 1.07 19.64 0.57
CA TYR A 74 1.82 20.89 0.72
C TYR A 74 1.48 21.65 2.02
N LYS A 75 0.25 21.54 2.53
CA LYS A 75 -0.24 22.33 3.67
C LYS A 75 -0.09 21.65 5.04
N LEU A 76 -0.16 20.32 5.12
CA LEU A 76 -0.17 19.61 6.41
C LEU A 76 1.20 19.31 7.01
N ILE A 77 2.28 19.50 6.26
CA ILE A 77 3.63 19.15 6.71
C ILE A 77 4.26 20.38 7.38
N ILE A 78 3.60 20.86 8.43
CA ILE A 78 4.08 21.98 9.23
C ILE A 78 4.55 21.45 10.59
N LYS A 79 5.86 21.59 10.80
CA LYS A 79 6.61 21.57 12.07
C LYS A 79 6.25 20.44 13.04
N GLY A 80 7.09 19.39 13.07
CA GLY A 80 7.16 18.51 14.23
C GLY A 80 8.54 18.48 14.88
N ASN A 81 8.61 17.81 16.03
CA ASN A 81 9.84 17.57 16.79
C ASN A 81 10.71 16.45 16.17
N LYS A 82 12.03 16.47 16.35
CA LYS A 82 12.89 15.37 15.87
C LYS A 82 12.51 14.05 16.57
N VAL A 83 12.45 12.93 15.83
CA VAL A 83 12.27 11.59 16.40
C VAL A 83 13.33 11.35 17.48
N SER A 84 12.87 11.08 18.70
CA SER A 84 13.76 10.86 19.84
C SER A 84 14.55 9.56 19.67
N SER A 85 15.76 9.51 20.24
CA SER A 85 16.58 8.29 20.24
C SER A 85 15.87 7.10 20.89
N ARG A 86 15.08 7.37 21.94
CA ARG A 86 14.26 6.38 22.63
C ARG A 86 13.18 5.79 21.72
N MET A 87 12.45 6.65 21.01
CA MET A 87 11.42 6.22 20.07
C MET A 87 11.99 5.35 18.94
N TYR A 88 13.13 5.73 18.39
CA TYR A 88 13.80 4.94 17.36
C TYR A 88 14.18 3.53 17.86
N ARG A 89 14.64 3.39 19.11
CA ARG A 89 14.93 2.07 19.70
C ARG A 89 13.67 1.21 19.86
N TYR A 90 12.54 1.82 20.25
CA TYR A 90 11.27 1.09 20.33
C TYR A 90 10.78 0.64 18.96
N LEU A 91 10.89 1.50 17.95
CA LEU A 91 10.58 1.15 16.59
C LEU A 91 11.42 -0.04 16.09
N GLU A 92 12.74 -0.02 16.32
CA GLU A 92 13.62 -1.14 16.00
C GLU A 92 13.22 -2.44 16.71
N LEU A 93 12.91 -2.34 18.00
CA LEU A 93 12.50 -3.49 18.81
C LEU A 93 11.17 -4.08 18.30
N MET A 94 10.17 -3.23 18.08
CA MET A 94 8.86 -3.65 17.58
C MET A 94 8.95 -4.21 16.17
N PHE A 95 9.77 -3.62 15.31
CA PHE A 95 10.03 -4.14 13.97
C PHE A 95 10.69 -5.52 14.02
N PHE A 96 11.72 -5.71 14.86
CA PHE A 96 12.37 -7.00 15.04
C PHE A 96 11.41 -8.06 15.60
N VAL A 97 10.75 -7.76 16.71
CA VAL A 97 9.82 -8.69 17.38
C VAL A 97 8.65 -9.03 16.47
N GLY A 98 8.06 -8.05 15.79
CA GLY A 98 6.97 -8.29 14.84
C GLY A 98 7.40 -9.16 13.65
N THR A 99 8.60 -8.93 13.11
CA THR A 99 9.15 -9.78 12.02
C THR A 99 9.45 -11.19 12.54
N LEU A 100 9.95 -11.35 13.77
CA LEU A 100 10.19 -12.65 14.39
C LEU A 100 8.89 -13.43 14.61
N VAL A 101 7.84 -12.76 15.11
CA VAL A 101 6.50 -13.35 15.23
C VAL A 101 5.95 -13.75 13.86
N GLY A 102 6.20 -12.94 12.82
CA GLY A 102 5.88 -13.29 11.44
C GLY A 102 6.61 -14.54 10.94
N TRP A 103 7.90 -14.69 11.25
CA TRP A 103 8.66 -15.91 10.96
C TRP A 103 8.08 -17.14 11.66
N ILE A 104 7.76 -17.04 12.95
CA ILE A 104 7.14 -18.12 13.71
C ILE A 104 5.80 -18.51 13.09
N GLY A 105 4.95 -17.52 12.78
CA GLY A 105 3.68 -17.73 12.10
C GLY A 105 3.84 -18.46 10.76
N PHE A 106 4.79 -18.02 9.95
CA PHE A 106 5.05 -18.62 8.65
C PHE A 106 5.60 -20.05 8.75
N LEU A 107 6.65 -20.26 9.54
CA LEU A 107 7.34 -21.56 9.60
C LEU A 107 6.53 -22.66 10.29
N LEU A 108 5.72 -22.31 11.29
CA LEU A 108 4.96 -23.30 12.06
C LEU A 108 3.52 -23.49 11.56
N PHE A 109 2.96 -22.49 10.87
CA PHE A 109 1.52 -22.44 10.58
C PHE A 109 1.18 -22.00 9.16
N ASP A 110 2.18 -21.88 8.27
CA ASP A 110 2.03 -21.32 6.91
C ASP A 110 1.35 -19.94 6.90
N TYR A 111 1.40 -19.22 8.01
CA TYR A 111 0.68 -17.97 8.15
C TYR A 111 1.26 -16.90 7.23
N GLY A 112 0.39 -16.21 6.49
CA GLY A 112 0.79 -15.15 5.58
C GLY A 112 1.45 -15.64 4.30
N LYS A 113 1.51 -16.95 4.05
CA LYS A 113 1.87 -17.51 2.74
C LYS A 113 0.87 -17.01 1.71
N ALA A 114 1.37 -16.38 0.64
CA ALA A 114 0.50 -15.84 -0.38
C ALA A 114 -0.32 -16.94 -1.07
N GLU A 115 -1.53 -16.59 -1.50
CA GLU A 115 -2.47 -17.52 -2.14
C GLU A 115 -3.03 -18.64 -1.28
N HIS A 116 -2.61 -18.71 -0.01
CA HIS A 116 -3.14 -19.66 0.94
C HIS A 116 -3.95 -18.94 2.01
N GLN A 117 -5.19 -19.40 2.19
CA GLN A 117 -5.95 -19.09 3.38
C GLN A 117 -5.46 -19.98 4.52
N SER A 118 -5.03 -19.36 5.62
CA SER A 118 -4.73 -20.13 6.83
C SER A 118 -6.02 -20.74 7.36
N SER A 119 -6.03 -22.05 7.56
CA SER A 119 -7.17 -22.80 8.12
C SER A 119 -7.34 -22.57 9.63
N LEU A 120 -6.41 -21.85 10.27
CA LEU A 120 -6.33 -21.69 11.71
C LEU A 120 -7.03 -20.40 12.17
N SER A 121 -8.00 -20.55 13.07
CA SER A 121 -8.79 -19.45 13.65
C SER A 121 -7.96 -18.44 14.45
N PHE A 122 -6.77 -18.83 14.94
CA PHE A 122 -5.89 -17.96 15.73
C PHE A 122 -4.88 -17.16 14.89
N GLY A 123 -4.93 -17.25 13.55
CA GLY A 123 -4.02 -16.52 12.66
C GLY A 123 -4.01 -15.00 12.88
N PHE A 124 -5.06 -14.43 13.47
CA PHE A 124 -5.11 -13.00 13.84
C PHE A 124 -3.97 -12.58 14.79
N ILE A 125 -3.44 -13.49 15.62
CA ILE A 125 -2.36 -13.21 16.58
C ILE A 125 -1.11 -12.72 15.86
N PHE A 126 -0.81 -13.29 14.69
CA PHE A 126 0.33 -12.90 13.88
C PHE A 126 0.15 -11.54 13.16
N ARG A 127 -1.08 -11.00 13.14
CA ARG A 127 -1.42 -9.64 12.68
C ARG A 127 -1.46 -8.60 13.80
N ILE A 128 -1.37 -9.00 15.07
CA ILE A 128 -1.36 -8.07 16.22
C ILE A 128 -0.14 -7.14 16.19
N LEU A 129 0.99 -7.60 15.65
CA LEU A 129 2.17 -6.74 15.51
C LEU A 129 2.23 -6.20 14.07
N PRO A 130 1.97 -4.90 13.84
CA PRO A 130 1.90 -4.33 12.51
C PRO A 130 3.30 -4.03 11.95
N TYR A 131 4.07 -5.09 11.73
CA TYR A 131 5.49 -5.01 11.38
C TYR A 131 5.73 -4.38 10.00
N ASP A 132 4.76 -4.43 9.08
CA ASP A 132 4.81 -3.69 7.80
C ASP A 132 4.77 -2.17 8.00
N VAL A 133 3.98 -1.69 8.98
CA VAL A 133 3.91 -0.27 9.35
C VAL A 133 5.21 0.14 10.03
N PHE A 134 5.75 -0.70 10.91
CA PHE A 134 7.03 -0.45 11.57
C PHE A 134 8.20 -0.44 10.59
N PHE A 135 8.17 -1.31 9.58
CA PHE A 135 9.14 -1.30 8.49
C PHE A 135 9.14 0.03 7.73
N GLY A 136 7.97 0.53 7.31
CA GLY A 136 7.84 1.83 6.64
C GLY A 136 8.35 2.99 7.50
N LEU A 137 7.98 3.01 8.79
CA LEU A 137 8.50 3.97 9.77
C LEU A 137 10.01 3.87 9.95
N TYR A 138 10.55 2.66 10.01
CA TYR A 138 11.97 2.40 10.17
C TYR A 138 12.76 2.94 8.97
N LEU A 139 12.28 2.68 7.76
CA LEU A 139 12.87 3.21 6.51
C LEU A 139 12.88 4.74 6.46
N ALA A 140 11.79 5.37 6.91
CA ALA A 140 11.74 6.82 6.97
C ALA A 140 12.73 7.41 7.98
N CYS A 141 12.97 6.71 9.11
CA CYS A 141 13.72 7.25 10.25
C CYS A 141 15.18 6.79 10.39
N PHE A 142 15.65 5.72 9.72
CA PHE A 142 16.97 5.12 10.00
C PHE A 142 18.12 6.07 9.76
N LYS A 143 19.01 6.34 10.71
CA LYS A 143 20.04 7.39 10.52
C LYS A 143 21.28 6.93 9.75
N LYS A 144 21.62 5.64 9.84
CA LYS A 144 22.87 5.08 9.33
C LYS A 144 22.69 3.62 8.94
N LEU A 145 23.31 3.22 7.83
CA LEU A 145 23.49 1.80 7.52
C LEU A 145 24.64 1.26 8.37
N ASN A 146 24.31 0.40 9.32
CA ASN A 146 25.25 -0.43 10.08
C ASN A 146 24.80 -1.89 9.96
N PHE A 147 25.60 -2.82 10.50
CA PHE A 147 25.28 -4.25 10.45
C PHE A 147 23.87 -4.56 10.99
N ARG A 148 23.48 -3.92 12.10
CA ARG A 148 22.14 -4.08 12.69
C ARG A 148 21.02 -3.62 11.75
N SER A 149 21.18 -2.47 11.09
CA SER A 149 20.19 -1.96 10.13
C SER A 149 20.06 -2.88 8.92
N VAL A 150 21.19 -3.36 8.39
CA VAL A 150 21.21 -4.29 7.26
C VAL A 150 20.56 -5.62 7.64
N PHE A 151 20.89 -6.15 8.81
CA PHE A 151 20.28 -7.36 9.33
C PHE A 151 18.75 -7.23 9.44
N LEU A 152 18.23 -6.16 10.05
CA LEU A 152 16.78 -5.97 10.18
C LEU A 152 16.07 -5.87 8.82
N LEU A 153 16.66 -5.17 7.85
CA LEU A 153 16.11 -5.06 6.50
C LEU A 153 16.09 -6.43 5.81
N LEU A 154 17.21 -7.15 5.80
CA LEU A 154 17.29 -8.48 5.19
C LEU A 154 16.36 -9.48 5.88
N PHE A 155 16.26 -9.44 7.20
CA PHE A 155 15.40 -10.33 7.98
C PHE A 155 13.92 -10.21 7.57
N TYR A 156 13.45 -9.00 7.28
CA TYR A 156 12.10 -8.75 6.78
C TYR A 156 11.95 -9.08 5.29
N ILE A 157 12.92 -8.68 4.45
CA ILE A 157 12.89 -8.94 2.99
C ILE A 157 12.82 -10.44 2.73
N VAL A 158 13.67 -11.23 3.39
CA VAL A 158 13.71 -12.68 3.24
C VAL A 158 12.39 -13.30 3.70
N LEU A 159 11.82 -12.85 4.83
CA LEU A 159 10.50 -13.32 5.28
C LEU A 159 9.43 -13.11 4.21
N LYS A 160 9.28 -11.87 3.73
CA LYS A 160 8.23 -11.53 2.77
C LYS A 160 8.41 -12.25 1.44
N LEU A 161 9.64 -12.38 0.94
CA LEU A 161 9.93 -13.16 -0.25
C LEU A 161 9.61 -14.65 -0.06
N SER A 162 9.94 -15.22 1.10
CA SER A 162 9.64 -16.63 1.43
C SER A 162 8.13 -16.87 1.51
N MET A 163 7.38 -15.89 2.02
CA MET A 163 5.91 -15.89 1.99
C MET A 163 5.33 -15.67 0.58
N GLY A 164 6.16 -15.36 -0.43
CA GLY A 164 5.73 -15.10 -1.80
C GLY A 164 5.17 -13.69 -2.03
N TRP A 165 5.46 -12.71 -1.17
CA TRP A 165 5.08 -11.31 -1.34
C TRP A 165 6.23 -10.50 -1.92
N SER A 166 5.95 -9.68 -2.94
CA SER A 166 6.90 -8.73 -3.52
C SER A 166 6.43 -7.27 -3.48
N GLY A 167 5.17 -7.03 -3.08
CA GLY A 167 4.58 -5.69 -3.07
C GLY A 167 5.31 -4.71 -2.15
N PHE A 168 5.99 -5.20 -1.09
CA PHE A 168 6.72 -4.38 -0.12
C PHE A 168 7.95 -3.65 -0.72
N PHE A 169 8.41 -4.03 -1.92
CA PHE A 169 9.47 -3.30 -2.60
C PHE A 169 9.03 -1.89 -3.03
N VAL A 170 7.73 -1.70 -3.31
CA VAL A 170 7.17 -0.39 -3.67
C VAL A 170 7.24 0.62 -2.52
N PRO A 171 6.75 0.34 -1.29
CA PRO A 171 6.95 1.22 -0.14
C PRO A 171 8.43 1.45 0.15
N LEU A 172 9.25 0.39 0.10
CA LEU A 172 10.69 0.52 0.31
C LEU A 172 11.29 1.53 -0.66
N PHE A 173 10.91 1.42 -1.93
CA PHE A 173 11.40 2.26 -2.99
C PHE A 173 10.97 3.73 -2.80
N TRP A 174 9.66 4.00 -2.67
CA TRP A 174 9.18 5.38 -2.58
C TRP A 174 9.65 6.10 -1.33
N ILE A 175 9.66 5.44 -0.17
CA ILE A 175 10.12 6.05 1.09
C ILE A 175 11.60 6.42 0.99
N LEU A 176 12.44 5.51 0.46
CA LEU A 176 13.85 5.79 0.25
C LEU A 176 14.05 6.90 -0.79
N PHE A 177 13.36 6.85 -1.92
CA PHE A 177 13.49 7.87 -2.98
C PHE A 177 13.17 9.26 -2.45
N ILE A 178 12.04 9.44 -1.75
CA ILE A 178 11.66 10.72 -1.14
C ILE A 178 12.75 11.24 -0.21
N ARG A 179 13.24 10.34 0.63
CA ARG A 179 14.23 10.68 1.65
C ARG A 179 15.59 11.05 1.06
N LEU A 180 16.05 10.30 0.06
CA LEU A 180 17.36 10.48 -0.56
C LEU A 180 17.37 11.68 -1.53
N PHE A 181 16.30 11.83 -2.32
CA PHE A 181 16.22 12.87 -3.34
C PHE A 181 16.00 14.27 -2.73
N ASN A 182 15.24 14.38 -1.64
CA ASN A 182 15.01 15.64 -0.94
C ASN A 182 16.10 16.00 0.09
N ALA A 183 17.21 15.25 0.14
CA ALA A 183 18.30 15.52 1.07
C ALA A 183 19.03 16.85 0.78
N LYS A 184 19.30 17.63 1.84
CA LYS A 184 19.89 18.98 1.73
C LYS A 184 21.31 19.03 1.13
N ASN A 185 22.09 17.94 1.23
CA ASN A 185 23.47 17.84 0.74
C ASN A 185 23.60 16.85 -0.43
N ARG A 186 22.64 16.86 -1.37
CA ARG A 186 22.68 15.97 -2.54
C ARG A 186 23.83 16.34 -3.47
N THR A 187 24.55 15.33 -3.97
CA THR A 187 25.44 15.47 -5.12
C THR A 187 24.72 14.97 -6.38
N ILE A 188 25.04 15.55 -7.54
CA ILE A 188 24.49 15.10 -8.83
C ILE A 188 24.77 13.60 -9.07
N PRO A 189 25.99 13.07 -8.85
CA PRO A 189 26.26 11.64 -9.01
C PRO A 189 25.40 10.74 -8.12
N PHE A 190 25.10 11.16 -6.89
CA PHE A 190 24.23 10.42 -5.98
C PHE A 190 22.78 10.36 -6.50
N THR A 191 22.30 11.46 -7.09
CA THR A 191 20.95 11.52 -7.67
C THR A 191 20.85 10.61 -8.89
N VAL A 192 21.85 10.64 -9.78
CA VAL A 192 21.94 9.74 -10.95
C VAL A 192 22.00 8.28 -10.51
N PHE A 193 22.82 7.94 -9.52
CA PHE A 193 22.93 6.59 -8.98
C PHE A 193 21.59 6.08 -8.43
N VAL A 194 20.90 6.90 -7.63
CA VAL A 194 19.58 6.53 -7.08
C VAL A 194 18.61 6.31 -8.23
N THR A 195 18.46 7.26 -9.16
CA THR A 195 17.56 7.14 -10.33
C THR A 195 17.87 5.92 -11.19
N PHE A 196 19.14 5.63 -11.45
CA PHE A 196 19.55 4.46 -12.23
C PHE A 196 19.21 3.15 -11.50
N SER A 197 19.45 3.10 -10.18
CA SER A 197 19.06 1.96 -9.35
C SER A 197 17.55 1.72 -9.40
N VAL A 198 16.74 2.78 -9.47
CA VAL A 198 15.28 2.67 -9.65
C VAL A 198 14.93 2.00 -10.97
N MET A 199 15.46 2.52 -12.08
CA MET A 199 15.16 2.00 -13.40
C MET A 199 15.59 0.54 -13.51
N PHE A 200 16.76 0.22 -12.96
CA PHE A 200 17.27 -1.15 -12.94
C PHE A 200 16.37 -2.10 -12.13
N LEU A 201 15.92 -1.68 -10.93
CA LEU A 201 14.97 -2.48 -10.14
C LEU A 201 13.63 -2.68 -10.84
N PHE A 202 13.12 -1.66 -11.55
CA PHE A 202 11.90 -1.79 -12.35
C PHE A 202 12.07 -2.79 -13.51
N LEU A 203 13.20 -2.73 -14.22
CA LEU A 203 13.53 -3.68 -15.29
C LEU A 203 13.73 -5.11 -14.76
N LEU A 204 14.18 -5.27 -13.51
CA LEU A 204 14.29 -6.56 -12.85
C LEU A 204 12.98 -7.07 -12.24
N ALA A 205 11.97 -6.21 -12.09
CA ALA A 205 10.71 -6.58 -11.42
C ALA A 205 10.00 -7.78 -12.05
N PRO A 206 9.98 -7.95 -13.39
CA PRO A 206 9.46 -9.17 -14.01
C PRO A 206 10.19 -10.45 -13.60
N TYR A 207 11.51 -10.41 -13.41
CA TYR A 207 12.28 -11.58 -12.93
C TYR A 207 11.99 -11.87 -11.46
N ILE A 208 11.86 -10.83 -10.62
CA ILE A 208 11.40 -10.99 -9.23
C ILE A 208 10.00 -11.60 -9.20
N TYR A 209 9.13 -11.21 -10.15
CA TYR A 209 7.81 -11.79 -10.32
C TYR A 209 7.89 -13.26 -10.74
N ALA A 210 8.77 -13.63 -11.67
CA ALA A 210 8.98 -15.03 -12.05
C ALA A 210 9.47 -15.89 -10.86
N ILE A 211 10.47 -15.42 -10.10
CA ILE A 211 10.97 -16.09 -8.90
C ILE A 211 9.85 -16.26 -7.87
N LYS A 212 9.02 -15.24 -7.69
CA LYS A 212 7.84 -15.29 -6.81
C LYS A 212 6.88 -16.40 -7.21
N PHE A 213 6.58 -16.57 -8.50
CA PHE A 213 5.68 -17.63 -8.97
C PHE A 213 6.34 -19.01 -8.85
N TYR A 214 7.64 -19.11 -9.14
CA TYR A 214 8.41 -20.34 -8.93
C TYR A 214 8.38 -20.78 -7.45
N VAL A 215 8.63 -19.87 -6.51
CA VAL A 215 8.56 -20.15 -5.06
C VAL A 215 7.15 -20.58 -4.64
N ARG A 216 6.10 -20.04 -5.27
CA ARG A 216 4.70 -20.35 -4.93
C ARG A 216 4.26 -21.73 -5.42
N TYR A 217 4.54 -22.05 -6.69
CA TYR A 217 3.98 -23.23 -7.33
C TYR A 217 4.98 -24.36 -7.56
N GLY A 218 6.28 -24.11 -7.39
CA GLY A 218 7.33 -25.11 -7.65
C GLY A 218 7.45 -25.49 -9.13
N VAL A 219 6.86 -24.70 -10.03
CA VAL A 219 6.86 -24.91 -11.47
C VAL A 219 7.45 -23.67 -12.14
N ASP A 220 8.21 -23.90 -13.22
CA ASP A 220 8.67 -22.83 -14.09
C ASP A 220 7.45 -22.08 -14.67
N TYR A 221 7.39 -20.79 -14.41
CA TYR A 221 6.30 -19.93 -14.90
C TYR A 221 6.63 -19.51 -16.34
N ASP A 222 5.76 -19.85 -17.29
CA ASP A 222 5.89 -19.42 -18.69
C ASP A 222 5.93 -17.90 -18.78
N PHE A 223 7.14 -17.39 -18.91
CA PHE A 223 7.45 -15.99 -18.67
C PHE A 223 7.30 -15.19 -19.96
N ASN A 224 6.16 -14.52 -20.11
CA ASN A 224 6.01 -13.46 -21.11
C ASN A 224 6.29 -12.09 -20.45
N TYR A 225 7.49 -11.56 -20.68
CA TYR A 225 7.94 -10.29 -20.11
C TYR A 225 6.94 -9.14 -20.32
N LEU A 226 6.35 -9.04 -21.52
CA LEU A 226 5.42 -7.96 -21.86
C LEU A 226 4.08 -8.09 -21.13
N ILE A 227 3.58 -9.32 -20.97
CA ILE A 227 2.35 -9.58 -20.20
C ILE A 227 2.57 -9.27 -18.72
N VAL A 228 3.71 -9.69 -18.15
CA VAL A 228 4.05 -9.40 -16.75
C VAL A 228 4.24 -7.90 -16.56
N LEU A 229 4.92 -7.22 -17.49
CA LEU A 229 5.08 -5.77 -17.44
C LEU A 229 3.73 -5.05 -17.50
N SER A 230 2.81 -5.49 -18.38
CA SER A 230 1.44 -4.97 -18.44
C SER A 230 0.69 -5.11 -17.11
N LYS A 231 0.75 -6.30 -16.48
CA LYS A 231 0.17 -6.55 -15.15
C LYS A 231 0.85 -5.75 -14.03
N LEU A 232 2.14 -5.42 -14.16
CA LEU A 232 2.85 -4.55 -13.21
C LEU A 232 2.47 -3.08 -13.39
N VAL A 233 2.32 -2.64 -14.64
CA VAL A 233 1.88 -1.27 -14.99
C VAL A 233 0.46 -1.02 -14.49
N SER A 234 -0.45 -1.99 -14.63
CA SER A 234 -1.80 -1.85 -14.08
C SER A 234 -1.84 -1.75 -12.57
N ARG A 235 -0.95 -2.43 -11.85
CA ARG A 235 -0.80 -2.30 -10.39
C ARG A 235 -0.22 -0.95 -9.95
N LEU A 236 0.28 -0.15 -10.90
CA LEU A 236 0.73 1.23 -10.68
C LEU A 236 -0.24 2.25 -11.28
N SER A 237 -1.32 1.81 -11.94
CA SER A 237 -2.35 2.66 -12.52
C SER A 237 -3.65 2.51 -11.72
N VAL A 238 -4.39 3.61 -11.60
CA VAL A 238 -5.72 3.58 -10.95
C VAL A 238 -6.82 3.30 -12.00
N LEU A 239 -6.53 3.48 -13.29
CA LEU A 239 -7.56 3.53 -14.33
C LEU A 239 -8.15 2.16 -14.71
N PRO A 240 -7.38 1.13 -15.09
CA PRO A 240 -7.97 -0.05 -15.72
C PRO A 240 -9.01 -0.72 -14.84
N ASN A 241 -8.67 -0.91 -13.56
CA ASN A 241 -9.52 -1.60 -12.62
C ASN A 241 -10.72 -0.71 -12.22
N ALA A 242 -10.52 0.61 -12.07
CA ALA A 242 -11.64 1.52 -11.77
C ALA A 242 -12.66 1.60 -12.91
N ILE A 243 -12.20 1.68 -14.15
CA ILE A 243 -13.07 1.71 -15.34
C ILE A 243 -13.80 0.38 -15.48
N TYR A 244 -13.09 -0.74 -15.34
CA TYR A 244 -13.71 -2.06 -15.44
C TYR A 244 -14.82 -2.24 -14.40
N VAL A 245 -14.55 -1.85 -13.16
CA VAL A 245 -15.53 -1.90 -12.07
C VAL A 245 -16.72 -0.99 -12.35
N TYR A 246 -16.50 0.20 -12.91
CA TYR A 246 -17.57 1.12 -13.27
C TYR A 246 -18.44 0.57 -14.41
N GLU A 247 -17.85 0.05 -15.48
CA GLU A 247 -18.62 -0.49 -16.61
C GLU A 247 -19.38 -1.76 -16.23
N ASN A 248 -18.81 -2.60 -15.36
CA ASN A 248 -19.39 -3.87 -14.93
C ASN A 248 -20.08 -3.80 -13.55
N HIS A 249 -20.46 -2.60 -13.10
CA HIS A 249 -21.00 -2.40 -11.74
C HIS A 249 -22.25 -3.26 -11.48
N GLU A 250 -23.15 -3.42 -12.45
CA GLU A 250 -24.35 -4.26 -12.28
C GLU A 250 -24.00 -5.72 -11.97
N GLN A 251 -23.00 -6.29 -12.64
CA GLN A 251 -22.53 -7.65 -12.38
C GLN A 251 -21.88 -7.76 -11.00
N PHE A 252 -21.08 -6.75 -10.62
CA PHE A 252 -20.51 -6.65 -9.28
C PHE A 252 -21.59 -6.64 -8.20
N LEU A 253 -22.62 -5.82 -8.36
CA LEU A 253 -23.70 -5.69 -7.38
C LEU A 253 -24.54 -6.96 -7.30
N LEU A 254 -24.82 -7.61 -8.43
CA LEU A 254 -25.53 -8.89 -8.47
C LEU A 254 -24.75 -10.00 -7.77
N LEU A 255 -23.43 -10.09 -7.99
CA LEU A 255 -22.60 -11.05 -7.26
C LEU A 255 -22.52 -10.70 -5.79
N ALA A 256 -22.34 -9.41 -5.45
CA ALA A 256 -22.32 -8.96 -4.06
C ALA A 256 -23.61 -9.33 -3.32
N SER A 257 -24.80 -9.21 -3.94
CA SER A 257 -26.05 -9.62 -3.30
C SER A 257 -26.19 -11.13 -3.11
N ASN A 258 -25.47 -11.94 -3.89
CA ASN A 258 -25.47 -13.40 -3.76
C ASN A 258 -24.48 -13.91 -2.70
N TYR A 259 -23.36 -13.20 -2.49
CA TYR A 259 -22.28 -13.65 -1.60
C TYR A 259 -22.19 -12.89 -0.28
N PHE A 260 -22.76 -11.68 -0.21
CA PHE A 260 -22.69 -10.83 0.97
C PHE A 260 -24.05 -10.54 1.57
N SER A 261 -24.07 -10.22 2.86
CA SER A 261 -25.27 -9.70 3.52
C SER A 261 -25.60 -8.29 3.03
N GLU A 262 -26.88 -7.90 3.11
CA GLU A 262 -27.34 -6.56 2.70
C GLU A 262 -26.59 -5.41 3.39
N GLY A 263 -26.07 -5.65 4.60
CA GLY A 263 -25.27 -4.69 5.36
C GLY A 263 -23.77 -4.66 5.03
N PHE A 264 -23.28 -5.49 4.10
CA PHE A 264 -21.85 -5.68 3.87
C PHE A 264 -21.12 -4.38 3.52
N PHE A 265 -21.64 -3.59 2.58
CA PHE A 265 -20.99 -2.33 2.17
C PHE A 265 -20.82 -1.36 3.36
N PHE A 266 -21.76 -1.38 4.31
CA PHE A 266 -21.64 -0.59 5.54
C PHE A 266 -20.61 -1.19 6.51
N ILE A 267 -20.65 -2.51 6.71
CA ILE A 267 -19.76 -3.23 7.62
C ILE A 267 -18.30 -3.14 7.13
N GLU A 268 -18.05 -3.33 5.84
CA GLU A 268 -16.73 -3.26 5.22
C GLU A 268 -16.07 -1.90 5.48
N SER A 269 -16.86 -0.82 5.42
CA SER A 269 -16.37 0.52 5.70
C SER A 269 -16.07 0.70 7.19
N LEU A 270 -17.05 0.48 8.08
CA LEU A 270 -16.91 0.86 9.48
C LEU A 270 -16.04 -0.07 10.32
N PHE A 271 -16.03 -1.36 9.99
CA PHE A 271 -15.34 -2.38 10.75
C PHE A 271 -14.02 -2.82 10.12
N ALA A 272 -13.49 -2.07 9.15
CA ALA A 272 -12.17 -2.30 8.56
C ALA A 272 -11.01 -2.38 9.58
N ILE A 273 -11.18 -1.79 10.78
CA ILE A 273 -10.23 -1.86 11.89
C ILE A 273 -10.20 -3.25 12.55
N LEU A 274 -11.30 -3.98 12.51
CA LEU A 274 -11.39 -5.30 13.12
C LEU A 274 -11.01 -6.37 12.10
N PRO A 275 -10.16 -7.35 12.47
CA PRO A 275 -9.96 -8.54 11.66
C PRO A 275 -11.30 -9.18 11.29
N ARG A 276 -11.51 -9.46 10.00
CA ARG A 276 -12.76 -10.06 9.49
C ARG A 276 -13.16 -11.34 10.20
N SER A 277 -12.18 -12.16 10.56
CA SER A 277 -12.40 -13.39 11.32
C SER A 277 -13.08 -13.14 12.68
N LEU A 278 -12.87 -11.97 13.30
CA LEU A 278 -13.55 -11.58 14.55
C LEU A 278 -14.97 -11.06 14.30
N LEU A 279 -15.25 -10.59 13.08
CA LEU A 279 -16.56 -10.12 12.66
C LEU A 279 -17.46 -11.25 12.17
N GLY A 280 -16.96 -12.49 12.14
CA GLY A 280 -17.66 -13.62 11.52
C GLY A 280 -17.87 -13.45 10.01
N LEU A 281 -17.13 -12.52 9.38
CA LEU A 281 -17.15 -12.33 7.94
C LEU A 281 -16.27 -13.39 7.29
N GLY A 282 -16.76 -13.94 6.19
CA GLY A 282 -15.99 -14.82 5.33
C GLY A 282 -14.76 -14.14 4.73
N SER A 283 -13.93 -14.92 4.04
CA SER A 283 -12.76 -14.41 3.31
C SER A 283 -13.13 -13.54 2.11
N GLU A 284 -14.37 -13.63 1.66
CA GLU A 284 -14.87 -12.97 0.47
C GLU A 284 -14.96 -11.43 0.68
N ASN A 285 -14.45 -10.67 -0.29
CA ASN A 285 -14.61 -9.23 -0.47
C ASN A 285 -14.80 -8.85 -1.92
N LEU A 286 -15.01 -7.55 -2.14
CA LEU A 286 -14.97 -6.91 -3.44
C LEU A 286 -13.73 -7.31 -4.26
N GLU A 287 -12.54 -7.42 -3.66
CA GLU A 287 -11.31 -7.87 -4.36
C GLU A 287 -11.41 -9.33 -4.84
N THR A 288 -11.95 -10.24 -4.04
CA THR A 288 -12.19 -11.63 -4.46
C THR A 288 -13.31 -11.75 -5.50
N LEU A 289 -14.36 -10.93 -5.40
CA LEU A 289 -15.40 -10.86 -6.44
C LEU A 289 -14.81 -10.35 -7.75
N TYR A 290 -13.91 -9.37 -7.68
CA TYR A 290 -13.25 -8.84 -8.86
C TYR A 290 -12.40 -9.91 -9.56
N ILE A 291 -11.68 -10.73 -8.79
CA ILE A 291 -10.95 -11.88 -9.34
C ILE A 291 -11.91 -12.85 -10.03
N TYR A 292 -13.03 -13.18 -9.39
CA TYR A 292 -14.03 -14.06 -9.99
C TYR A 292 -14.58 -13.51 -11.30
N LEU A 293 -14.87 -12.21 -11.38
CA LEU A 293 -15.34 -11.57 -12.63
C LEU A 293 -14.29 -11.59 -13.75
N VAL A 294 -13.02 -11.40 -13.39
CA VAL A 294 -11.92 -11.32 -14.37
C VAL A 294 -11.44 -12.70 -14.83
N THR A 295 -11.43 -13.69 -13.93
CA THR A 295 -10.79 -14.98 -14.15
C THR A 295 -11.77 -16.15 -14.24
N GLY A 296 -13.01 -15.96 -13.78
CA GLY A 296 -14.01 -17.04 -13.65
C GLY A 296 -13.84 -17.90 -12.39
N GLU A 297 -12.82 -17.65 -11.56
CA GLU A 297 -12.51 -18.46 -10.38
C GLU A 297 -12.47 -17.64 -9.09
N PHE A 298 -13.04 -18.17 -8.01
CA PHE A 298 -12.86 -17.59 -6.67
C PHE A 298 -11.49 -18.00 -6.13
N ASN A 299 -10.57 -17.04 -6.07
CA ASN A 299 -9.26 -17.25 -5.45
C ASN A 299 -9.09 -16.30 -4.25
N PRO A 300 -9.40 -16.74 -3.01
CA PRO A 300 -9.35 -15.90 -1.82
C PRO A 300 -7.92 -15.47 -1.43
N GLY A 301 -6.90 -16.07 -2.04
CA GLY A 301 -5.51 -15.78 -1.73
C GLY A 301 -4.78 -14.91 -2.76
N VAL A 302 -5.43 -14.61 -3.89
CA VAL A 302 -5.01 -13.58 -4.85
C VAL A 302 -5.76 -12.30 -4.49
N ILE A 303 -5.12 -11.14 -4.66
CA ILE A 303 -5.76 -9.84 -4.43
C ILE A 303 -5.54 -9.00 -5.68
N PHE A 304 -6.63 -8.67 -6.38
CA PHE A 304 -6.65 -7.64 -7.41
C PHE A 304 -7.24 -6.38 -6.80
N TYR A 305 -6.45 -5.30 -6.80
CA TYR A 305 -6.89 -4.04 -6.23
C TYR A 305 -7.94 -3.39 -7.12
N LEU A 306 -9.10 -3.03 -6.57
CA LEU A 306 -10.12 -2.27 -7.31
C LEU A 306 -9.72 -0.78 -7.43
N GLY A 307 -8.89 -0.29 -6.52
CA GLY A 307 -8.55 1.12 -6.41
C GLY A 307 -9.64 1.93 -5.72
N PHE A 308 -9.23 3.09 -5.18
CA PHE A 308 -10.16 3.97 -4.46
C PHE A 308 -11.32 4.41 -5.35
N LEU A 309 -11.04 4.78 -6.60
CA LEU A 309 -12.08 5.24 -7.54
C LEU A 309 -13.04 4.12 -7.93
N GLY A 310 -12.56 2.89 -8.13
CA GLY A 310 -13.40 1.73 -8.43
C GLY A 310 -14.32 1.36 -7.26
N LYS A 311 -13.78 1.32 -6.03
CA LYS A 311 -14.63 1.14 -4.84
C LYS A 311 -15.62 2.28 -4.70
N LEU A 312 -15.19 3.53 -4.83
CA LEU A 312 -16.07 4.68 -4.70
C LEU A 312 -17.26 4.61 -5.68
N SER A 313 -17.06 4.15 -6.92
CA SER A 313 -18.16 3.93 -7.87
C SER A 313 -19.10 2.81 -7.44
N LEU A 314 -18.61 1.67 -6.95
CA LEU A 314 -19.48 0.58 -6.47
C LEU A 314 -20.37 1.04 -5.31
N PHE A 315 -19.77 1.77 -4.37
CA PHE A 315 -20.51 2.29 -3.23
C PHE A 315 -21.56 3.34 -3.65
N TYR A 316 -21.27 4.14 -4.69
CA TYR A 316 -22.24 5.05 -5.30
C TYR A 316 -23.42 4.30 -5.90
N TYR A 317 -23.17 3.27 -6.71
CA TYR A 317 -24.22 2.47 -7.35
C TYR A 317 -25.02 1.62 -6.36
N TRP A 318 -24.41 1.16 -5.26
CA TRP A 318 -25.14 0.48 -4.19
C TRP A 318 -26.10 1.41 -3.45
N GLY A 319 -25.69 2.66 -3.20
CA GLY A 319 -26.60 3.69 -2.71
C GLY A 319 -25.90 4.89 -2.08
N PRO A 320 -26.57 6.07 -2.05
CA PRO A 320 -25.97 7.33 -1.63
C PRO A 320 -25.49 7.32 -0.17
N PHE A 321 -26.17 6.59 0.72
CA PHE A 321 -25.76 6.47 2.11
C PHE A 321 -24.43 5.70 2.25
N SER A 322 -24.30 4.56 1.58
CA SER A 322 -23.08 3.73 1.59
C SER A 322 -21.90 4.49 1.00
N PHE A 323 -22.11 5.21 -0.10
CA PHE A 323 -21.14 6.14 -0.66
C PHE A 323 -20.64 7.18 0.35
N LEU A 324 -21.56 7.86 1.05
CA LEU A 324 -21.18 8.86 2.05
C LEU A 324 -20.42 8.23 3.22
N CYS A 325 -20.85 7.06 3.70
CA CYS A 325 -20.15 6.34 4.76
C CYS A 325 -18.71 5.99 4.35
N PHE A 326 -18.51 5.42 3.17
CA PHE A 326 -17.19 5.09 2.65
C PHE A 326 -16.29 6.33 2.51
N LEU A 327 -16.84 7.41 1.94
CA LEU A 327 -16.09 8.66 1.75
C LEU A 327 -15.69 9.30 3.08
N VAL A 328 -16.65 9.44 4.01
CA VAL A 328 -16.40 10.04 5.33
C VAL A 328 -15.40 9.20 6.13
N TYR A 329 -15.54 7.88 6.11
CA TYR A 329 -14.64 6.99 6.83
C TYR A 329 -13.22 6.98 6.25
N SER A 330 -13.09 7.04 4.92
CA SER A 330 -11.79 7.20 4.24
C SER A 330 -11.06 8.45 4.72
N ILE A 331 -11.78 9.58 4.71
CA ILE A 331 -11.25 10.88 5.12
C ILE A 331 -10.88 10.85 6.60
N TRP A 332 -11.75 10.29 7.45
CA TRP A 332 -11.52 10.15 8.88
C TRP A 332 -10.23 9.34 9.15
N LEU A 333 -10.07 8.16 8.55
CA LEU A 333 -8.86 7.35 8.71
C LEU A 333 -7.60 8.10 8.28
N LEU A 334 -7.62 8.74 7.09
CA LEU A 334 -6.47 9.50 6.58
C LEU A 334 -6.09 10.66 7.50
N VAL A 335 -7.07 11.42 7.98
CA VAL A 335 -6.85 12.54 8.92
C VAL A 335 -6.22 12.02 10.21
N PHE A 336 -6.76 10.96 10.80
CA PHE A 336 -6.19 10.38 12.03
C PHE A 336 -4.78 9.83 11.83
N ILE A 337 -4.52 9.16 10.71
CA ILE A 337 -3.17 8.69 10.35
C ILE A 337 -2.20 9.86 10.31
N PHE A 338 -2.57 10.98 9.65
CA PHE A 338 -1.69 12.14 9.54
C PHE A 338 -1.46 12.85 10.87
N ILE A 339 -2.50 12.97 11.70
CA ILE A 339 -2.36 13.52 13.05
C ILE A 339 -1.36 12.68 13.86
N ILE A 340 -1.53 11.35 13.91
CA ILE A 340 -0.66 10.50 14.71
C ILE A 340 0.76 10.46 14.13
N LEU A 341 0.91 10.39 12.81
CA LEU A 341 2.21 10.47 12.14
C LEU A 341 2.93 11.79 12.46
N SER A 342 2.21 12.90 12.54
CA SER A 342 2.80 14.20 12.90
C SER A 342 3.37 14.19 14.32
N ILE A 343 2.72 13.48 15.25
CA ILE A 343 3.15 13.31 16.65
C ILE A 343 4.37 12.36 16.74
N ILE A 344 4.34 11.25 16.00
CA ILE A 344 5.30 10.15 16.07
C ILE A 344 6.58 10.46 15.29
N ALA A 345 6.44 10.82 14.01
CA ALA A 345 7.54 10.81 13.05
C ALA A 345 7.89 12.21 12.53
N SER A 346 7.00 13.20 12.68
CA SER A 346 7.31 14.62 12.41
C SER A 346 7.94 14.83 11.02
N ASN A 347 9.18 15.33 10.87
CA ASN A 347 9.83 15.55 9.58
C ASN A 347 10.08 14.25 8.79
N TYR A 348 10.00 13.10 9.45
CA TYR A 348 10.06 11.77 8.84
C TYR A 348 8.68 11.17 8.57
N SER A 349 7.58 11.85 8.94
CA SER A 349 6.22 11.41 8.59
C SER A 349 5.95 11.53 7.11
N ARG A 350 6.53 12.55 6.46
CA ARG A 350 6.24 12.93 5.09
C ARG A 350 6.37 11.79 4.06
N PRO A 351 7.47 11.02 4.01
CA PRO A 351 7.57 9.89 3.09
C PRO A 351 6.46 8.85 3.29
N ILE A 352 6.04 8.65 4.55
CA ILE A 352 5.04 7.65 4.92
C ILE A 352 3.64 8.16 4.60
N SER A 353 3.30 9.39 5.00
CA SER A 353 2.01 10.01 4.67
C SER A 353 1.78 10.02 3.16
N PHE A 354 2.84 10.33 2.40
CA PHE A 354 2.79 10.32 0.94
C PHE A 354 2.56 8.91 0.38
N TYR A 355 3.30 7.93 0.87
CA TYR A 355 3.12 6.53 0.49
C TYR A 355 1.70 6.02 0.81
N VAL A 356 1.19 6.30 2.02
CA VAL A 356 -0.15 5.84 2.45
C VAL A 356 -1.24 6.33 1.50
N VAL A 357 -1.18 7.58 1.05
CA VAL A 357 -2.20 8.10 0.11
C VAL A 357 -2.11 7.46 -1.25
N ILE A 358 -0.89 7.36 -1.81
CA ILE A 358 -0.70 6.73 -3.12
C ILE A 358 -1.12 5.27 -3.07
N GLN A 359 -0.73 4.55 -2.03
CA GLN A 359 -1.13 3.16 -1.84
C GLN A 359 -2.64 3.04 -1.72
N PHE A 360 -3.31 3.88 -0.93
CA PHE A 360 -4.77 3.86 -0.81
C PHE A 360 -5.47 4.22 -2.12
N LEU A 361 -4.92 5.13 -2.92
CA LEU A 361 -5.47 5.45 -4.23
C LEU A 361 -5.46 4.24 -5.16
N ILE A 362 -4.35 3.49 -5.17
CA ILE A 362 -4.15 2.30 -5.99
C ILE A 362 -4.94 1.11 -5.45
N SER A 363 -4.98 0.91 -4.13
CA SER A 363 -5.62 -0.27 -3.53
C SER A 363 -7.11 -0.09 -3.30
N GLY A 364 -7.52 1.09 -2.83
CA GLY A 364 -8.86 1.35 -2.28
C GLY A 364 -9.15 0.63 -0.97
N SER A 365 -8.15 -0.01 -0.35
CA SER A 365 -8.36 -0.88 0.81
C SER A 365 -8.46 -0.10 2.11
N MET A 366 -9.65 -0.11 2.71
CA MET A 366 -9.89 0.44 4.06
C MET A 366 -9.11 -0.32 5.14
N GLU A 367 -8.91 -1.61 4.96
CA GLU A 367 -8.13 -2.45 5.88
C GLU A 367 -6.67 -2.02 5.93
N GLU A 368 -6.08 -1.64 4.79
CA GLU A 368 -4.70 -1.13 4.75
C GLU A 368 -4.57 0.17 5.53
N LEU A 369 -5.52 1.10 5.40
CA LEU A 369 -5.56 2.34 6.18
C LEU A 369 -5.78 2.07 7.67
N ALA A 370 -6.74 1.22 8.01
CA ALA A 370 -7.08 0.87 9.37
C ALA A 370 -5.91 0.15 10.08
N TYR A 371 -5.23 -0.77 9.40
CA TYR A 371 -4.03 -1.43 9.89
C TYR A 371 -2.86 -0.46 10.07
N THR A 372 -2.71 0.51 9.17
CA THR A 372 -1.73 1.60 9.31
C THR A 372 -2.02 2.43 10.56
N LEU A 373 -3.28 2.84 10.76
CA LEU A 373 -3.71 3.59 11.94
C LEU A 373 -3.48 2.79 13.22
N TYR A 374 -3.85 1.51 13.23
CA TYR A 374 -3.62 0.59 14.34
C TYR A 374 -2.14 0.54 14.73
N GLY A 375 -1.24 0.35 13.76
CA GLY A 375 0.20 0.31 14.04
C GLY A 375 0.78 1.61 14.56
N LEU A 376 0.27 2.74 14.09
CA LEU A 376 0.65 4.05 14.60
C LEU A 376 0.18 4.24 16.05
N ILE A 377 -1.08 3.92 16.36
CA ILE A 377 -1.62 3.96 17.72
C ILE A 377 -0.83 3.03 18.65
N PHE A 378 -0.55 1.81 18.21
CA PHE A 378 0.21 0.84 18.98
C PHE A 378 1.62 1.35 19.33
N LEU A 379 2.32 1.92 18.34
CA LEU A 379 3.63 2.53 18.59
C LEU A 379 3.51 3.74 19.54
N LEU A 380 2.50 4.59 19.35
CA LEU A 380 2.24 5.73 20.24
C LEU A 380 2.05 5.27 21.68
N PHE A 381 1.19 4.28 21.89
CA PHE A 381 0.89 3.72 23.22
C PHE A 381 2.15 3.20 23.90
N ILE A 382 2.96 2.38 23.22
CA ILE A 382 4.23 1.87 23.77
C ILE A 382 5.19 2.99 24.13
N THR A 383 5.24 4.05 23.30
CA THR A 383 6.11 5.20 23.59
C THR A 383 5.59 6.06 24.75
N MET A 384 4.28 6.18 24.95
CA MET A 384 3.64 6.99 26.00
C MET A 384 3.58 6.30 27.38
N VAL A 385 3.24 5.02 27.43
CA VAL A 385 3.08 4.24 28.69
C VAL A 385 4.34 4.25 29.56
N LYS A 386 5.52 4.49 28.97
CA LYS A 386 6.78 4.63 29.72
C LYS A 386 7.27 6.07 29.94
N VAL A 387 6.58 7.09 29.42
CA VAL A 387 6.80 8.50 29.80
C VAL A 387 6.15 8.78 31.16
N GLY A 388 5.04 8.12 31.49
CA GLY A 388 4.43 8.17 32.83
C GLY A 388 5.23 7.44 33.93
N GLY A 389 6.27 6.67 33.59
CA GLY A 389 7.08 5.89 34.54
C GLY A 389 8.42 6.53 34.94
N ARG A 390 8.77 7.66 34.34
CA ARG A 390 9.84 8.54 34.80
C ARG A 390 9.38 9.97 34.60
N ALA A 391 8.61 10.44 35.57
CA ALA A 391 8.74 11.83 35.95
C ALA A 391 10.24 12.09 36.13
N ASP A 392 10.75 13.03 35.35
CA ASP A 392 12.03 13.67 35.56
C ASP A 392 12.09 14.15 37.02
N ARG A 393 12.63 13.30 37.90
CA ARG A 393 13.12 13.68 39.21
C ARG A 393 14.62 13.38 39.22
N CYS A 394 15.36 14.44 39.52
CA CYS A 394 16.81 14.60 39.61
C CYS A 394 17.49 14.98 38.29
#